data_AF-A0A4Y7ZPQ4-F1
#
_entry.id   AF-A0A4Y7ZPQ4-F1
#
_cell.length_a   1.000
_cell.length_b   1.000
_cell.length_c   1.000
_cell.angle_alpha   90.00
_cell.angle_beta   90.00
_cell.angle_gamma   90.00
#
_symmetry.space_group_name_H-M   'P 1'
#
loop_
_entity.id
_entity.type
_entity.pdbx_description
1 polymer ?
#
loop_
_entity_poly.entity_id
_entity_poly.type
_entity_poly.pdbx_seq_one_letter_code
_entity_poly.pdbx_strand_id
1 'polypeptide(L)'
;MRTPFILIFTAFTSLLLLSACEDQSEDASSCRYYIQQDLDNEDYESAIERLNSTTCQDTYPDNEYLVDLASAQLGISGYTFPNILSAALDDSEDGSDALSDFTSSIAELKNDNSIEYLDLATDNFTTYLGADCSELTNKTSTEEGICLVQGVVSLTKTALALDFLSGTGDASIEDSETLDLSVCALQHSTGATVDADCTIETDSVTFANPEGTVTKSYTLLTIEDLDNNSEYFLETAIADTDTGFYSIAFTDGFCTNDFTETEEVTEDIHNNPLGLAADQISYICPSEEDEDDSVNDLLVTAFNDAINNIDSLTDDDDLQEAIDDFTSEITATGTDGDYTLSDIIDYLDGL
;
A
#
# COMPACT_ATOMS: atom_id res chain seq x y z
N MET A 1 12.24 5.64 33.16
CA MET A 1 12.65 4.30 33.63
C MET A 1 12.23 3.38 32.52
N ARG A 2 13.17 2.92 31.68
CA ARG A 2 12.88 2.18 30.46
C ARG A 2 12.69 0.70 30.80
N THR A 3 11.53 0.15 30.48
CA THR A 3 11.25 -1.29 30.54
C THR A 3 11.71 -1.90 29.21
N PRO A 4 12.52 -2.96 29.20
CA PRO A 4 12.98 -3.57 27.95
C PRO A 4 11.86 -4.43 27.37
N PHE A 5 11.25 -3.99 26.27
CA PHE A 5 10.37 -4.80 25.41
C PHE A 5 11.27 -5.64 24.48
N ILE A 6 11.99 -6.61 25.05
CA ILE A 6 12.88 -7.51 24.33
C ILE A 6 12.43 -8.94 24.63
N LEU A 7 12.17 -9.71 23.55
CA LEU A 7 11.97 -11.16 23.47
C LEU A 7 10.56 -11.72 23.76
N ILE A 8 9.62 -11.56 22.82
CA ILE A 8 8.48 -12.49 22.70
C ILE A 8 8.35 -13.13 21.30
N PHE A 9 8.85 -12.52 20.21
CA PHE A 9 8.48 -12.97 18.86
C PHE A 9 9.29 -14.12 18.23
N THR A 10 10.40 -14.57 18.81
CA THR A 10 11.11 -15.78 18.30
C THR A 10 10.40 -17.10 18.62
N ALA A 11 9.17 -17.08 19.14
CA ALA A 11 8.45 -18.27 19.58
C ALA A 11 7.28 -18.68 18.68
N PHE A 12 6.79 -17.82 17.78
CA PHE A 12 5.59 -18.12 16.99
C PHE A 12 5.83 -19.17 15.89
N THR A 13 7.01 -19.21 15.27
CA THR A 13 7.35 -20.25 14.28
C THR A 13 7.70 -21.62 14.91
N SER A 14 7.95 -21.65 16.23
CA SER A 14 8.42 -22.87 16.91
C SER A 14 7.31 -23.70 17.57
N LEU A 15 6.11 -23.14 17.75
CA LEU A 15 5.04 -23.79 18.53
C LEU A 15 4.04 -24.60 17.69
N LEU A 16 4.05 -24.46 16.36
CA LEU A 16 3.27 -25.34 15.46
C LEU A 16 3.92 -26.73 15.24
N LEU A 17 5.17 -26.92 15.68
CA LEU A 17 5.94 -28.15 15.44
C LEU A 17 5.80 -29.25 16.51
N LEU A 18 4.99 -29.07 17.57
CA LEU A 18 5.01 -29.97 18.74
C LEU A 18 3.69 -30.66 19.10
N SER A 19 2.58 -30.44 18.38
CA SER A 19 1.30 -31.12 18.66
C SER A 19 0.87 -32.16 17.62
N ALA A 20 1.56 -32.31 16.48
CA ALA A 20 1.21 -33.27 15.44
C ALA A 20 2.30 -34.34 15.25
N CYS A 21 2.50 -35.17 16.27
CA CYS A 21 3.32 -36.39 16.16
C CYS A 21 2.46 -37.62 16.45
N GLU A 22 1.46 -37.88 15.62
CA GLU A 22 0.90 -39.22 15.46
C GLU A 22 0.24 -39.38 14.08
N ASP A 23 0.86 -40.25 13.26
CA ASP A 23 0.33 -40.89 12.06
C ASP A 23 -0.38 -40.01 11.01
N GLN A 24 0.38 -39.29 10.19
CA GLN A 24 -0.06 -38.95 8.83
C GLN A 24 1.01 -39.27 7.79
N SER A 25 0.55 -39.78 6.65
CA SER A 25 1.32 -40.32 5.52
C SER A 25 2.52 -39.48 5.11
N GLU A 26 3.58 -40.16 4.67
CA GLU A 26 4.89 -39.59 4.25
C GLU A 26 4.81 -38.46 3.21
N ASP A 27 3.70 -38.29 2.48
CA ASP A 27 3.52 -37.19 1.52
C ASP A 27 2.99 -35.89 2.17
N ALA A 28 2.15 -35.96 3.21
CA ALA A 28 1.45 -34.79 3.76
C ALA A 28 2.35 -33.92 4.64
N SER A 29 3.21 -34.56 5.45
CA SER A 29 4.21 -33.88 6.28
C SER A 29 5.36 -33.30 5.46
N SER A 30 5.52 -33.74 4.21
CA SER A 30 6.58 -33.25 3.33
C SER A 30 6.28 -31.86 2.78
N CYS A 31 5.02 -31.53 2.44
CA CYS A 31 4.72 -30.24 1.83
C CYS A 31 4.99 -29.08 2.80
N ARG A 32 4.37 -29.10 3.99
CA ARG A 32 4.57 -28.04 5.00
C ARG A 32 6.03 -27.81 5.37
N TYR A 33 6.81 -28.90 5.44
CA TYR A 33 8.24 -28.82 5.67
C TYR A 33 8.98 -28.06 4.56
N TYR A 34 8.67 -28.35 3.29
CA TYR A 34 9.27 -27.64 2.17
C TYR A 34 8.76 -26.20 2.04
N ILE A 35 7.49 -25.92 2.37
CA ILE A 35 6.98 -24.54 2.45
C ILE A 35 7.78 -23.74 3.46
N GLN A 36 7.92 -24.23 4.70
CA GLN A 36 8.69 -23.52 5.70
C GLN A 36 10.15 -23.34 5.29
N GLN A 37 10.74 -24.36 4.65
CA GLN A 37 12.09 -24.25 4.10
C GLN A 37 12.19 -23.17 3.03
N ASP A 38 11.22 -23.10 2.12
CA ASP A 38 11.20 -22.10 1.05
C ASP A 38 11.04 -20.69 1.66
N LEU A 39 10.11 -20.51 2.61
CA LEU A 39 9.92 -19.26 3.36
C LEU A 39 11.18 -18.83 4.14
N ASP A 40 11.83 -19.76 4.84
CA ASP A 40 13.06 -19.50 5.62
C ASP A 40 14.26 -19.13 4.73
N ASN A 41 14.26 -19.57 3.46
CA ASN A 41 15.31 -19.26 2.49
C ASN A 41 14.92 -18.12 1.54
N GLU A 42 13.82 -17.41 1.81
CA GLU A 42 13.30 -16.31 0.99
C GLU A 42 12.95 -16.73 -0.45
N ASP A 43 12.65 -18.01 -0.67
CA ASP A 43 12.22 -18.57 -1.96
C ASP A 43 10.69 -18.50 -2.07
N TYR A 44 10.16 -17.28 -2.06
CA TYR A 44 8.72 -17.01 -1.98
C TYR A 44 7.94 -17.51 -3.20
N GLU A 45 8.51 -17.41 -4.40
CA GLU A 45 7.90 -17.93 -5.62
C GLU A 45 7.68 -19.46 -5.55
N SER A 46 8.68 -20.21 -5.08
CA SER A 46 8.56 -21.66 -4.87
C SER A 46 7.52 -21.99 -3.82
N ALA A 47 7.47 -21.22 -2.72
CA ALA A 47 6.45 -21.41 -1.68
C ALA A 47 5.03 -21.19 -2.25
N ILE A 48 4.80 -20.11 -3.01
CA ILE A 48 3.53 -19.79 -3.66
C ILE A 48 3.13 -20.89 -4.66
N GLU A 49 4.05 -21.34 -5.53
CA GLU A 49 3.77 -22.41 -6.50
C GLU A 49 3.30 -23.69 -5.79
N ARG A 50 3.97 -24.07 -4.70
CA ARG A 50 3.62 -25.26 -3.92
C ARG A 50 2.29 -25.10 -3.19
N LEU A 51 2.04 -23.96 -2.55
CA LEU A 51 0.80 -23.67 -1.80
C LEU A 51 -0.44 -23.60 -2.70
N ASN A 52 -0.26 -23.28 -3.98
CA ASN A 52 -1.34 -23.30 -4.98
C ASN A 52 -1.69 -24.71 -5.49
N SER A 53 -0.89 -25.73 -5.13
CA SER A 53 -1.21 -27.12 -5.47
C SER A 53 -2.24 -27.70 -4.52
N THR A 54 -3.32 -28.27 -5.07
CA THR A 54 -4.34 -29.00 -4.29
C THR A 54 -3.74 -30.11 -3.43
N THR A 55 -2.67 -30.75 -3.91
CA THR A 55 -1.98 -31.80 -3.14
C THR A 55 -1.32 -31.25 -1.87
N CYS A 56 -0.83 -30.01 -1.92
CA CYS A 56 -0.27 -29.37 -0.73
C CYS A 56 -1.38 -28.82 0.18
N GLN A 57 -2.40 -28.18 -0.39
CA GLN A 57 -3.54 -27.63 0.35
C GLN A 57 -4.26 -28.70 1.17
N ASP A 58 -4.45 -29.89 0.61
CA ASP A 58 -5.07 -31.04 1.31
C ASP A 58 -4.31 -31.47 2.59
N THR A 59 -3.07 -31.02 2.78
CA THR A 59 -2.26 -31.30 3.98
C THR A 59 -2.49 -30.31 5.12
N TYR A 60 -3.22 -29.22 4.87
CA TYR A 60 -3.56 -28.19 5.86
C TYR A 60 -5.01 -28.35 6.34
N PRO A 61 -5.29 -28.41 7.66
CA PRO A 61 -6.64 -28.31 8.18
C PRO A 61 -7.13 -26.87 8.02
N ASP A 62 -8.45 -26.71 7.96
CA ASP A 62 -9.13 -25.43 8.18
C ASP A 62 -8.55 -24.24 7.37
N ASN A 63 -8.08 -24.53 6.15
CA ASN A 63 -7.44 -23.57 5.25
C ASN A 63 -6.20 -22.86 5.81
N GLU A 64 -5.47 -23.46 6.77
CA GLU A 64 -4.22 -22.92 7.32
C GLU A 64 -3.17 -22.61 6.24
N TYR A 65 -3.25 -23.22 5.06
CA TYR A 65 -2.35 -22.92 3.93
C TYR A 65 -2.46 -21.46 3.46
N LEU A 66 -3.60 -20.80 3.70
CA LEU A 66 -3.81 -19.38 3.37
C LEU A 66 -2.90 -18.46 4.19
N VAL A 67 -2.59 -18.84 5.43
CA VAL A 67 -1.68 -18.08 6.30
C VAL A 67 -0.25 -18.13 5.76
N ASP A 68 0.20 -19.32 5.33
CA ASP A 68 1.51 -19.50 4.72
C ASP A 68 1.56 -18.83 3.34
N LEU A 69 0.46 -18.84 2.58
CA LEU A 69 0.37 -18.22 1.26
C LEU A 69 0.44 -16.70 1.37
N ALA A 70 -0.32 -16.11 2.30
CA ALA A 70 -0.25 -14.70 2.61
C ALA A 70 1.16 -14.30 3.08
N SER A 71 1.80 -15.13 3.91
CA SER A 71 3.18 -14.89 4.35
C SER A 71 4.19 -14.91 3.20
N ALA A 72 4.03 -15.80 2.24
CA ALA A 72 4.85 -15.84 1.03
C ALA A 72 4.62 -14.60 0.15
N GLN A 73 3.36 -14.13 0.06
CA GLN A 73 2.99 -12.92 -0.67
C GLN A 73 3.53 -11.64 -0.02
N LEU A 74 3.58 -11.58 1.31
CA LEU A 74 4.31 -10.52 2.02
C LEU A 74 5.81 -10.55 1.77
N GLY A 75 6.37 -11.75 1.60
CA GLY A 75 7.77 -11.92 1.26
C GLY A 75 8.10 -11.38 -0.14
N ILE A 76 7.33 -11.81 -1.14
CA ILE A 76 7.54 -11.40 -2.54
C ILE A 76 7.25 -9.90 -2.75
N SER A 77 6.38 -9.28 -1.94
CA SER A 77 6.14 -7.83 -1.99
C SER A 77 7.32 -7.00 -1.46
N GLY A 78 8.33 -7.62 -0.84
CA GLY A 78 9.46 -6.94 -0.17
C GLY A 78 9.19 -6.59 1.29
N TYR A 79 7.93 -6.64 1.71
CA TYR A 79 7.46 -6.20 3.02
C TYR A 79 7.25 -7.35 3.99
N THR A 80 8.32 -8.10 4.26
CA THR A 80 8.28 -9.08 5.34
C THR A 80 8.02 -8.36 6.68
N PHE A 81 7.28 -9.01 7.59
CA PHE A 81 7.00 -8.43 8.91
C PHE A 81 8.26 -7.93 9.65
N PRO A 82 9.41 -8.64 9.64
CA PRO A 82 10.66 -8.11 10.20
C PRO A 82 11.14 -6.81 9.56
N ASN A 83 11.01 -6.64 8.24
CA ASN A 83 11.41 -5.42 7.54
C ASN A 83 10.51 -4.26 7.92
N ILE A 84 9.19 -4.46 7.91
CA ILE A 84 8.23 -3.40 8.29
C ILE A 84 8.43 -3.00 9.76
N LEU A 85 8.61 -3.99 10.65
CA LEU A 85 8.89 -3.71 12.06
C LEU A 85 10.23 -3.01 12.24
N SER A 86 11.24 -3.32 11.44
CA SER A 86 12.51 -2.59 11.46
C SER A 86 12.31 -1.14 11.03
N ALA A 87 11.56 -0.89 9.96
CA ALA A 87 11.23 0.46 9.49
C ALA A 87 10.44 1.26 10.54
N ALA A 88 9.48 0.61 11.23
CA ALA A 88 8.68 1.26 12.27
C ALA A 88 9.47 1.51 13.58
N LEU A 89 10.57 0.78 13.81
CA LEU A 89 11.40 0.89 15.02
C LEU A 89 12.69 1.66 14.80
N ASP A 90 12.99 2.09 13.57
CA ASP A 90 14.16 2.91 13.29
C ASP A 90 13.89 4.31 13.86
N ASP A 91 14.24 4.46 15.14
CA ASP A 91 14.04 5.66 15.94
C ASP A 91 14.86 6.80 15.31
N SER A 92 14.18 7.89 14.96
CA SER A 92 14.76 9.11 14.39
C SER A 92 15.76 9.76 15.36
N GLU A 93 17.04 9.35 15.27
CA GLU A 93 18.09 9.89 16.15
C GLU A 93 18.38 11.39 15.90
N ASP A 94 17.85 11.98 14.81
CA ASP A 94 18.24 13.31 14.32
C ASP A 94 17.10 14.36 14.27
N GLY A 95 15.94 14.10 14.88
CA GLY A 95 14.85 15.09 14.97
C GLY A 95 14.06 15.27 13.66
N SER A 96 14.08 14.26 12.79
CA SER A 96 13.14 14.02 11.70
C SER A 96 11.83 13.41 12.22
N ASP A 97 10.73 13.69 11.53
CA ASP A 97 9.40 13.18 11.86
C ASP A 97 9.27 11.68 11.56
N ALA A 98 8.77 10.94 12.56
CA ALA A 98 8.73 9.48 12.52
C ALA A 98 7.92 8.91 11.34
N LEU A 99 6.89 9.64 10.89
CA LEU A 99 6.10 9.27 9.72
C LEU A 99 6.90 9.41 8.42
N SER A 100 7.71 10.47 8.29
CA SER A 100 8.57 10.68 7.12
C SER A 100 9.67 9.62 7.03
N ASP A 101 10.29 9.29 8.17
CA ASP A 101 11.34 8.26 8.22
C ASP A 101 10.77 6.86 7.96
N PHE A 102 9.60 6.55 8.52
CA PHE A 102 8.89 5.31 8.22
C PHE A 102 8.53 5.22 6.74
N THR A 103 7.94 6.28 6.17
CA THR A 103 7.54 6.32 4.76
C THR A 103 8.73 6.11 3.83
N SER A 104 9.84 6.81 4.10
CA SER A 104 11.08 6.67 3.32
C SER A 104 11.63 5.24 3.41
N SER A 105 11.66 4.66 4.61
CA SER A 105 12.15 3.28 4.84
C SER A 105 11.28 2.24 4.14
N ILE A 106 9.96 2.47 4.06
CA ILE A 106 9.03 1.60 3.34
C ILE A 106 9.17 1.76 1.82
N ALA A 107 9.37 2.98 1.33
CA ALA A 107 9.61 3.25 -0.08
C ALA A 107 10.86 2.53 -0.61
N GLU A 108 11.94 2.48 0.17
CA GLU A 108 13.17 1.77 -0.21
C GLU A 108 13.01 0.26 -0.42
N LEU A 109 11.95 -0.34 0.15
CA LEU A 109 11.66 -1.78 0.05
C LEU A 109 10.74 -2.11 -1.14
N LYS A 110 10.23 -1.10 -1.85
CA LYS A 110 9.27 -1.24 -2.93
C LYS A 110 9.86 -2.03 -4.11
N ASN A 111 9.01 -2.87 -4.71
CA ASN A 111 9.22 -3.46 -6.02
C ASN A 111 7.97 -3.28 -6.90
N ASP A 112 8.09 -3.62 -8.18
CA ASP A 112 7.09 -3.35 -9.22
C ASP A 112 5.69 -3.90 -8.90
N ASN A 113 5.61 -4.98 -8.11
CA ASN A 113 4.35 -5.67 -7.77
C ASN A 113 4.03 -5.61 -6.26
N SER A 114 4.65 -4.70 -5.52
CA SER A 114 4.50 -4.62 -4.08
C SER A 114 3.05 -4.48 -3.61
N ILE A 115 2.28 -3.58 -4.22
CA ILE A 115 0.87 -3.32 -3.83
C ILE A 115 0.01 -4.56 -4.11
N GLU A 116 0.08 -5.10 -5.34
CA GLU A 116 -0.66 -6.31 -5.75
C GLU A 116 -0.44 -7.46 -4.76
N TYR A 117 0.81 -7.73 -4.38
CA TYR A 117 1.11 -8.82 -3.44
C TYR A 117 0.71 -8.51 -1.99
N LEU A 118 0.70 -7.24 -1.58
CA LEU A 118 0.14 -6.84 -0.29
C LEU A 118 -1.40 -7.04 -0.26
N ASP A 119 -2.10 -6.75 -1.36
CA ASP A 119 -3.53 -7.04 -1.52
C ASP A 119 -3.83 -8.54 -1.46
N LEU A 120 -3.12 -9.34 -2.26
CA LEU A 120 -3.28 -10.79 -2.24
C LEU A 120 -3.02 -11.38 -0.85
N ALA A 121 -2.05 -10.85 -0.10
CA ALA A 121 -1.78 -11.27 1.27
C ALA A 121 -2.96 -10.94 2.20
N THR A 122 -3.47 -9.71 2.14
CA THR A 122 -4.64 -9.28 2.93
C THR A 122 -5.87 -10.13 2.61
N ASP A 123 -6.16 -10.38 1.34
CA ASP A 123 -7.28 -11.22 0.90
C ASP A 123 -7.21 -12.64 1.44
N ASN A 124 -6.03 -13.25 1.42
CA ASN A 124 -5.81 -14.59 1.95
C ASN A 124 -5.98 -14.62 3.48
N PHE A 125 -5.51 -13.59 4.20
CA PHE A 125 -5.75 -13.45 5.63
C PHE A 125 -7.22 -13.28 5.96
N THR A 126 -7.93 -12.36 5.28
CA THR A 126 -9.37 -12.16 5.46
C THR A 126 -10.16 -13.42 5.13
N THR A 127 -9.77 -14.15 4.09
CA THR A 127 -10.38 -15.44 3.74
C THR A 127 -10.15 -16.50 4.83
N TYR A 128 -8.97 -16.54 5.44
CA TYR A 128 -8.66 -17.44 6.55
C TYR A 128 -9.49 -17.10 7.80
N LEU A 129 -9.57 -15.82 8.17
CA LEU A 129 -10.35 -15.34 9.30
C LEU A 129 -11.86 -15.52 9.09
N GLY A 130 -12.32 -15.39 7.84
CA GLY A 130 -13.73 -15.46 7.45
C GLY A 130 -14.56 -14.24 7.85
N ALA A 131 -13.90 -13.18 8.35
CA ALA A 131 -14.46 -11.88 8.72
C ALA A 131 -13.31 -10.88 8.91
N ASP A 132 -13.64 -9.58 8.96
CA ASP A 132 -12.66 -8.54 9.27
C ASP A 132 -12.23 -8.60 10.74
N CYS A 133 -11.01 -8.16 11.02
CA CYS A 133 -10.44 -8.21 12.37
C CYS A 133 -11.25 -7.44 13.43
N SER A 134 -11.86 -6.32 13.05
CA SER A 134 -12.75 -5.55 13.92
C SER A 134 -14.03 -6.30 14.30
N GLU A 135 -14.47 -7.26 13.47
CA GLU A 135 -15.67 -8.07 13.72
C GLU A 135 -15.40 -9.31 14.59
N LEU A 136 -14.13 -9.73 14.71
CA LEU A 136 -13.74 -10.90 15.49
C LEU A 136 -13.77 -10.62 17.00
N THR A 137 -14.60 -11.40 17.71
CA THR A 137 -14.69 -11.34 19.18
C THR A 137 -13.97 -12.52 19.84
N ASN A 138 -13.17 -12.25 20.89
CA ASN A 138 -12.34 -13.27 21.57
C ASN A 138 -11.35 -13.98 20.63
N LYS A 139 -10.53 -13.18 19.92
CA LYS A 139 -9.51 -13.66 18.99
C LYS A 139 -8.58 -14.69 19.66
N THR A 140 -8.24 -15.74 18.94
CA THR A 140 -7.15 -16.66 19.26
C THR A 140 -5.80 -15.99 18.99
N SER A 141 -4.71 -16.51 19.54
CA SER A 141 -3.38 -15.93 19.30
C SER A 141 -2.94 -15.94 17.84
N THR A 142 -3.48 -16.85 17.01
CA THR A 142 -3.25 -16.84 15.57
C THR A 142 -4.01 -15.70 14.91
N GLU A 143 -5.30 -15.52 15.25
CA GLU A 143 -6.12 -14.44 14.73
C GLU A 143 -5.57 -13.06 15.17
N GLU A 144 -5.12 -12.92 16.42
CA GLU A 144 -4.41 -11.72 16.90
C GLU A 144 -3.16 -11.41 16.08
N GLY A 145 -2.36 -12.44 15.77
CA GLY A 145 -1.16 -12.29 14.95
C GLY A 145 -1.48 -11.87 13.52
N ILE A 146 -2.51 -12.46 12.90
CA ILE A 146 -2.94 -12.11 11.55
C ILE A 146 -3.46 -10.68 11.51
N CYS A 147 -4.30 -10.29 12.46
CA CYS A 147 -4.83 -8.94 12.55
C CYS A 147 -3.74 -7.89 12.74
N LEU A 148 -2.70 -8.20 13.52
CA LEU A 148 -1.53 -7.32 13.65
C LEU A 148 -0.82 -7.15 12.31
N VAL A 149 -0.60 -8.25 11.59
CA VAL A 149 0.03 -8.22 10.27
C VAL A 149 -0.81 -7.43 9.27
N GLN A 150 -2.14 -7.62 9.24
CA GLN A 150 -3.02 -6.84 8.37
C GLN A 150 -2.97 -5.34 8.70
N GLY A 151 -3.00 -4.94 9.97
CA GLY A 151 -2.83 -3.52 10.36
C GLY A 151 -1.49 -2.94 9.90
N VAL A 152 -0.42 -3.72 10.01
CA VAL A 152 0.94 -3.31 9.55
C VAL A 152 1.03 -3.24 8.02
N VAL A 153 0.36 -4.13 7.29
CA VAL A 153 0.23 -4.06 5.83
C VAL A 153 -0.52 -2.80 5.42
N SER A 154 -1.61 -2.46 6.10
CA SER A 154 -2.36 -1.23 5.85
C SER A 154 -1.48 0.01 6.08
N LEU A 155 -0.72 0.08 7.17
CA LEU A 155 0.25 1.17 7.39
C LEU A 155 1.30 1.26 6.27
N THR A 156 1.76 0.10 5.76
CA THR A 156 2.72 0.03 4.65
C THR A 156 2.13 0.59 3.37
N LYS A 157 0.89 0.23 3.05
CA LYS A 157 0.15 0.76 1.88
C LYS A 157 -0.08 2.26 1.98
N THR A 158 -0.41 2.76 3.18
CA THR A 158 -0.51 4.19 3.45
C THR A 158 0.81 4.90 3.18
N ALA A 159 1.92 4.39 3.72
CA ALA A 159 3.25 4.93 3.47
C ALA A 159 3.59 4.93 1.97
N LEU A 160 3.31 3.85 1.25
CA LEU A 160 3.50 3.79 -0.21
C LEU A 160 2.67 4.83 -0.97
N ALA A 161 1.43 5.08 -0.54
CA ALA A 161 0.58 6.11 -1.13
C ALA A 161 1.14 7.52 -0.87
N LEU A 162 1.66 7.77 0.33
CA LEU A 162 2.30 9.05 0.68
C LEU A 162 3.63 9.26 -0.07
N ASP A 163 4.44 8.20 -0.21
CA ASP A 163 5.66 8.23 -1.04
C ASP A 163 5.30 8.55 -2.50
N PHE A 164 4.27 7.89 -3.04
CA PHE A 164 3.77 8.18 -4.38
C PHE A 164 3.37 9.66 -4.56
N LEU A 165 2.66 10.23 -3.58
CA LEU A 165 2.24 11.64 -3.62
C LEU A 165 3.38 12.62 -3.38
N SER A 166 4.40 12.28 -2.61
CA SER A 166 5.51 13.17 -2.31
C SER A 166 6.61 13.17 -3.39
N GLY A 167 6.50 12.27 -4.38
CA GLY A 167 7.46 12.09 -5.47
C GLY A 167 8.61 11.15 -5.06
N THR A 168 9.17 10.41 -6.02
CA THR A 168 10.11 9.30 -5.75
C THR A 168 11.35 9.74 -4.93
N GLY A 169 11.32 9.52 -3.61
CA GLY A 169 12.43 8.98 -2.83
C GLY A 169 13.57 9.88 -2.33
N ASP A 170 13.42 11.20 -2.09
CA ASP A 170 14.51 11.94 -1.41
C ASP A 170 14.14 13.27 -0.70
N ALA A 171 12.85 13.66 -0.66
CA ALA A 171 12.41 14.87 0.05
C ALA A 171 11.66 14.51 1.34
N SER A 172 11.99 15.20 2.43
CA SER A 172 11.16 15.22 3.64
C SER A 172 9.72 15.56 3.23
N ILE A 173 8.74 14.76 3.65
CA ILE A 173 7.32 14.94 3.29
C ILE A 173 6.85 16.36 3.64
N GLU A 174 7.37 16.95 4.72
CA GLU A 174 7.00 18.28 5.24
C GLU A 174 7.51 19.48 4.41
N ASP A 175 8.45 19.30 3.48
CA ASP A 175 9.03 20.40 2.68
C ASP A 175 8.97 20.08 1.17
N SER A 176 8.12 19.14 0.75
CA SER A 176 8.04 18.69 -0.63
C SER A 176 7.12 19.59 -1.47
N GLU A 177 7.70 20.42 -2.34
CA GLU A 177 6.97 21.15 -3.39
C GLU A 177 6.09 20.20 -4.24
N THR A 178 6.52 18.95 -4.41
CA THR A 178 5.76 17.91 -5.10
C THR A 178 4.54 17.47 -4.29
N LEU A 179 4.61 17.42 -2.95
CA LEU A 179 3.45 17.10 -2.12
C LEU A 179 2.36 18.18 -2.24
N ASP A 180 2.72 19.47 -2.24
CA ASP A 180 1.76 20.57 -2.42
C ASP A 180 1.02 20.43 -3.77
N LEU A 181 1.76 20.13 -4.84
CA LEU A 181 1.19 19.90 -6.17
C LEU A 181 0.30 18.65 -6.23
N SER A 182 0.68 17.59 -5.51
CA SER A 182 -0.13 16.37 -5.34
C SER A 182 -1.42 16.63 -4.55
N VAL A 183 -1.36 17.45 -3.49
CA VAL A 183 -2.54 17.89 -2.74
C VAL A 183 -3.50 18.65 -3.65
N CYS A 184 -2.98 19.53 -4.52
CA CYS A 184 -3.79 20.21 -5.53
C CYS A 184 -4.44 19.25 -6.55
N ALA A 185 -3.75 18.18 -6.95
CA ALA A 185 -4.32 17.12 -7.78
C ALA A 185 -5.46 16.37 -7.06
N LEU A 186 -5.24 15.99 -5.79
CA LEU A 186 -6.26 15.33 -4.95
C LEU A 186 -7.48 16.22 -4.75
N GLN A 187 -7.28 17.51 -4.44
CA GLN A 187 -8.36 18.49 -4.30
C GLN A 187 -9.19 18.60 -5.59
N HIS A 188 -8.54 18.54 -6.76
CA HIS A 188 -9.23 18.55 -8.04
C HIS A 188 -10.10 17.30 -8.24
N SER A 189 -9.51 16.12 -8.10
CA SER A 189 -10.20 14.84 -8.36
C SER A 189 -11.36 14.57 -7.42
N THR A 190 -11.29 15.12 -6.20
CA THR A 190 -12.32 14.98 -5.18
C THR A 190 -13.33 16.13 -5.16
N GLY A 191 -13.15 17.16 -6.00
CA GLY A 191 -14.02 18.34 -6.01
C GLY A 191 -13.94 19.18 -4.74
N ALA A 192 -12.87 19.02 -3.94
CA ALA A 192 -12.53 19.94 -2.87
C ALA A 192 -12.16 21.33 -3.44
N THR A 193 -12.01 22.31 -2.55
CA THR A 193 -11.57 23.65 -3.01
C THR A 193 -10.09 23.57 -3.31
N VAL A 194 -9.72 23.63 -4.59
CA VAL A 194 -8.32 23.71 -5.03
C VAL A 194 -7.67 24.98 -4.48
N ASP A 195 -6.46 24.86 -3.94
CA ASP A 195 -5.67 26.01 -3.48
C ASP A 195 -5.52 27.05 -4.61
N ALA A 196 -5.54 28.33 -4.24
CA ALA A 196 -5.36 29.45 -5.15
C ALA A 196 -3.94 29.53 -5.74
N ASP A 197 -2.97 28.85 -5.11
CA ASP A 197 -1.56 28.86 -5.50
C ASP A 197 -1.22 27.76 -6.53
N CYS A 198 -2.21 26.95 -6.95
CA CYS A 198 -2.09 25.94 -8.00
C CYS A 198 -2.93 26.28 -9.24
N THR A 199 -2.38 25.98 -10.43
CA THR A 199 -3.10 25.97 -11.70
C THR A 199 -3.20 24.54 -12.24
N ILE A 200 -4.37 24.17 -12.76
CA ILE A 200 -4.62 22.80 -13.25
C ILE A 200 -5.05 22.86 -14.71
N GLU A 201 -4.27 22.23 -15.58
CA GLU A 201 -4.61 21.95 -16.97
C GLU A 201 -4.97 20.47 -17.14
N THR A 202 -5.89 20.18 -18.06
CA THR A 202 -6.39 18.82 -18.28
C THR A 202 -6.34 18.44 -19.75
N ASP A 203 -5.91 17.22 -20.04
CA ASP A 203 -6.00 16.59 -21.37
C ASP A 203 -6.49 15.14 -21.24
N SER A 204 -6.88 14.52 -22.35
CA SER A 204 -7.28 13.11 -22.37
C SER A 204 -6.21 12.24 -23.00
N VAL A 205 -5.83 11.18 -22.30
CA VAL A 205 -4.87 10.18 -22.78
C VAL A 205 -5.49 8.79 -22.74
N THR A 206 -5.21 7.99 -23.76
CA THR A 206 -5.66 6.59 -23.83
C THR A 206 -4.43 5.70 -23.97
N PHE A 207 -4.28 4.79 -23.02
CA PHE A 207 -3.29 3.73 -23.07
C PHE A 207 -3.88 2.48 -23.70
N ALA A 208 -3.16 1.85 -24.62
CA ALA A 208 -3.57 0.61 -25.24
C ALA A 208 -2.36 -0.26 -25.57
N ASN A 209 -2.30 -1.46 -25.00
CA ASN A 209 -1.19 -2.35 -25.25
C ASN A 209 -1.12 -2.75 -26.75
N PRO A 210 0.06 -3.13 -27.27
CA PRO A 210 0.23 -3.41 -28.70
C PRO A 210 -0.66 -4.54 -29.23
N GLU A 211 -1.11 -5.42 -28.34
CA GLU A 211 -2.00 -6.54 -28.64
C GLU A 211 -3.48 -6.12 -28.70
N GLY A 212 -3.82 -4.94 -28.20
CA GLY A 212 -5.17 -4.37 -28.14
C GLY A 212 -6.09 -5.12 -27.18
N THR A 213 -5.54 -5.86 -26.22
CA THR A 213 -6.31 -6.59 -25.20
C THR A 213 -6.66 -5.71 -24.01
N VAL A 214 -5.83 -4.71 -23.72
CA VAL A 214 -6.05 -3.73 -22.65
C VAL A 214 -6.17 -2.36 -23.29
N THR A 215 -7.19 -1.59 -22.91
CA THR A 215 -7.35 -0.19 -23.32
C THR A 215 -7.96 0.59 -22.17
N LYS A 216 -7.20 1.53 -21.62
CA LYS A 216 -7.58 2.38 -20.49
C LYS A 216 -7.52 3.84 -20.89
N SER A 217 -8.43 4.67 -20.40
CA SER A 217 -8.45 6.11 -20.67
C SER A 217 -8.41 6.89 -19.38
N TYR A 218 -7.62 7.95 -19.37
CA TYR A 218 -7.39 8.81 -18.23
C TYR A 218 -7.55 10.29 -18.62
N THR A 219 -7.82 11.11 -17.61
CA THR A 219 -7.58 12.54 -17.67
C THR A 219 -6.15 12.78 -17.19
N LEU A 220 -5.28 13.28 -18.07
CA LEU A 220 -3.98 13.79 -17.67
C LEU A 220 -4.19 15.14 -16.98
N LEU A 221 -3.74 15.24 -15.73
CA LEU A 221 -3.67 16.47 -14.98
C LEU A 221 -2.25 17.02 -15.08
N THR A 222 -2.12 18.32 -15.29
CA THR A 222 -0.87 19.05 -15.15
C THR A 222 -1.09 20.15 -14.15
N ILE A 223 -0.40 20.03 -13.02
CA ILE A 223 -0.50 20.93 -11.89
C ILE A 223 0.73 21.82 -11.92
N GLU A 224 0.53 23.13 -11.88
CA GLU A 224 1.60 24.12 -11.88
C GLU A 224 1.48 25.03 -10.65
N ASP A 225 2.59 25.26 -9.95
CA ASP A 225 2.65 26.22 -8.83
C ASP A 225 2.88 27.66 -9.30
N LEU A 226 2.96 28.61 -8.36
CA LEU A 226 3.22 30.02 -8.65
C LEU A 226 4.62 30.30 -9.24
N ASP A 227 5.58 29.40 -9.05
CA ASP A 227 6.95 29.50 -9.54
C ASP A 227 7.15 28.79 -10.90
N ASN A 228 6.07 28.23 -11.47
CA ASN A 228 6.02 27.44 -12.71
C ASN A 228 6.77 26.11 -12.64
N ASN A 229 6.84 25.50 -11.45
CA ASN A 229 7.13 24.08 -11.33
C ASN A 229 5.89 23.29 -11.71
N SER A 230 6.05 22.21 -12.47
CA SER A 230 4.91 21.41 -12.95
C SER A 230 5.07 19.94 -12.60
N GLU A 231 3.97 19.34 -12.14
CA GLU A 231 3.83 17.90 -11.91
C GLU A 231 2.66 17.33 -12.72
N TYR A 232 2.73 16.02 -12.98
CA TYR A 232 1.79 15.33 -13.86
C TYR A 232 1.12 14.18 -13.11
N PHE A 233 -0.20 14.06 -13.24
CA PHE A 233 -0.99 12.99 -12.62
C PHE A 233 -1.98 12.40 -13.61
N LEU A 234 -2.34 11.13 -13.44
CA LEU A 234 -3.43 10.50 -14.19
C LEU A 234 -4.62 10.37 -13.27
N GLU A 235 -5.76 10.89 -13.70
CA GLU A 235 -7.05 10.74 -13.06
C GLU A 235 -7.90 9.75 -13.88
N THR A 236 -8.64 8.88 -13.20
CA THR A 236 -9.57 7.95 -13.85
C THR A 236 -10.60 8.73 -14.70
N ALA A 237 -10.88 8.26 -15.92
CA ALA A 237 -11.85 8.94 -16.78
C ALA A 237 -13.32 8.77 -16.33
N ILE A 238 -13.56 7.89 -15.36
CA ILE A 238 -14.88 7.56 -14.84
C ILE A 238 -14.87 7.83 -13.34
N ALA A 239 -15.75 8.73 -12.90
CA ALA A 239 -15.98 8.98 -11.49
C ALA A 239 -16.61 7.74 -10.83
N ASP A 240 -16.20 7.47 -9.60
CA ASP A 240 -16.81 6.47 -8.74
C ASP A 240 -18.32 6.73 -8.60
N THR A 241 -19.11 5.67 -8.66
CA THR A 241 -20.56 5.80 -8.75
C THR A 241 -21.23 6.16 -7.43
N ASP A 242 -20.56 5.89 -6.30
CA ASP A 242 -21.11 6.09 -4.97
C ASP A 242 -20.75 7.48 -4.41
N THR A 243 -19.54 7.96 -4.69
CA THR A 243 -19.01 9.25 -4.25
C THR A 243 -19.19 10.35 -5.30
N GLY A 244 -19.16 9.99 -6.59
CA GLY A 244 -19.15 10.94 -7.71
C GLY A 244 -17.80 11.63 -7.91
N PHE A 245 -16.74 11.14 -7.24
CA PHE A 245 -15.38 11.66 -7.34
C PHE A 245 -14.55 10.86 -8.33
N TYR A 246 -13.52 11.49 -8.89
CA TYR A 246 -12.52 10.80 -9.68
C TYR A 246 -11.36 10.38 -8.79
N SER A 247 -10.55 9.44 -9.26
CA SER A 247 -9.42 8.94 -8.48
C SER A 247 -8.12 9.14 -9.22
N ILE A 248 -7.08 9.50 -8.47
CA ILE A 248 -5.71 9.51 -8.99
C ILE A 248 -5.25 8.06 -9.14
N ALA A 249 -4.75 7.73 -10.33
CA ALA A 249 -4.19 6.43 -10.63
C ALA A 249 -2.76 6.33 -10.06
N PHE A 250 -2.41 5.17 -9.52
CA PHE A 250 -1.01 4.86 -9.24
C PHE A 250 -0.22 4.84 -10.55
N THR A 251 0.91 5.54 -10.53
CA THR A 251 1.86 5.52 -11.64
C THR A 251 3.26 5.17 -11.16
N ASP A 252 4.07 4.57 -12.01
CA ASP A 252 5.46 4.30 -11.69
C ASP A 252 6.34 4.54 -12.91
N GLY A 253 7.37 5.37 -12.73
CA GLY A 253 8.22 5.81 -13.82
C GLY A 253 7.43 6.40 -15.01
N PHE A 254 7.94 6.16 -16.21
CA PHE A 254 7.40 6.74 -17.43
C PHE A 254 7.21 5.68 -18.51
N CYS A 255 6.16 5.78 -19.30
CA CYS A 255 5.96 4.92 -20.47
C CYS A 255 5.27 5.64 -21.62
N THR A 256 5.37 5.07 -22.81
CA THR A 256 4.54 5.46 -23.94
C THR A 256 3.10 5.00 -23.73
N ASN A 257 2.17 5.54 -24.51
CA ASN A 257 0.75 5.18 -24.44
C ASN A 257 0.42 3.72 -24.87
N ASP A 258 1.43 2.90 -25.14
CA ASP A 258 1.31 1.45 -25.33
C ASP A 258 1.87 0.66 -24.13
N PHE A 259 2.10 1.33 -23.00
CA PHE A 259 2.70 0.81 -21.76
C PHE A 259 4.18 0.43 -21.87
N THR A 260 4.86 0.77 -22.96
CA THR A 260 6.31 0.53 -23.05
C THR A 260 7.08 1.51 -22.16
N GLU A 261 7.77 1.01 -21.14
CA GLU A 261 8.63 1.78 -20.24
C GLU A 261 9.66 2.65 -20.98
N THR A 262 9.94 3.82 -20.41
CA THR A 262 10.88 4.83 -20.90
C THR A 262 11.66 5.45 -19.74
N GLU A 263 12.88 5.93 -20.00
CA GLU A 263 13.77 6.45 -18.96
C GLU A 263 13.52 7.92 -18.56
N GLU A 264 12.78 8.72 -19.36
CA GLU A 264 12.53 10.16 -19.10
C GLU A 264 11.16 10.62 -19.64
N VAL A 265 10.55 11.62 -18.99
CA VAL A 265 9.42 12.40 -19.55
C VAL A 265 9.92 13.17 -20.77
N THR A 266 9.21 13.08 -21.90
CA THR A 266 9.36 14.10 -22.94
C THR A 266 8.80 15.41 -22.41
N GLU A 267 9.67 16.39 -22.12
CA GLU A 267 9.46 17.73 -21.50
C GLU A 267 8.26 18.58 -21.99
N ASP A 268 7.42 18.10 -22.91
CA ASP A 268 6.29 18.88 -23.41
C ASP A 268 5.14 17.93 -23.75
N ILE A 269 4.32 17.61 -22.75
CA ILE A 269 3.07 16.84 -22.95
C ILE A 269 1.95 17.77 -23.45
N HIS A 270 2.05 19.08 -23.17
CA HIS A 270 1.03 20.08 -23.48
C HIS A 270 1.18 20.75 -24.83
N ASN A 271 2.38 20.79 -25.38
CA ASN A 271 2.57 21.04 -26.79
C ASN A 271 3.43 19.91 -27.33
N ASN A 272 3.11 19.45 -28.53
CA ASN A 272 4.10 18.74 -29.32
C ASN A 272 4.86 19.78 -30.17
N PRO A 273 5.67 20.71 -29.62
CA PRO A 273 6.29 21.75 -30.43
C PRO A 273 7.32 21.15 -31.39
N LEU A 274 7.75 19.90 -31.14
CA LEU A 274 8.74 19.16 -31.91
C LEU A 274 8.14 18.30 -33.03
N GLY A 275 6.81 18.11 -33.07
CA GLY A 275 6.14 17.24 -34.04
C GLY A 275 6.52 15.76 -33.90
N LEU A 276 6.82 15.32 -32.68
CA LEU A 276 7.07 13.92 -32.31
C LEU A 276 5.87 13.05 -32.68
N ALA A 277 6.15 11.83 -33.12
CA ALA A 277 5.11 10.85 -33.35
C ALA A 277 4.56 10.34 -32.01
N ALA A 278 3.32 9.84 -31.98
CA ALA A 278 2.64 9.45 -30.75
C ALA A 278 3.38 8.32 -29.98
N ASP A 279 4.19 7.53 -30.67
CA ASP A 279 5.09 6.50 -30.14
C ASP A 279 6.38 7.07 -29.53
N GLN A 280 6.48 8.41 -29.41
CA GLN A 280 7.65 9.11 -28.86
C GLN A 280 7.28 10.05 -27.72
N ILE A 281 6.02 10.07 -27.28
CA ILE A 281 5.57 10.86 -26.12
C ILE A 281 5.54 9.93 -24.92
N SER A 282 6.34 10.25 -23.90
CA SER A 282 6.35 9.57 -22.62
C SER A 282 5.39 10.27 -21.65
N TYR A 283 4.60 9.47 -20.94
CA TYR A 283 3.68 9.87 -19.89
C TYR A 283 4.13 9.20 -18.59
N ILE A 284 3.63 9.67 -17.44
CA ILE A 284 3.64 8.86 -16.22
C ILE A 284 2.94 7.53 -16.48
N CYS A 285 3.53 6.41 -16.04
CA CYS A 285 3.06 5.09 -16.44
C CYS A 285 2.01 4.53 -15.49
N PRO A 286 0.74 4.36 -15.88
CA PRO A 286 -0.24 3.69 -15.04
C PRO A 286 0.00 2.18 -15.02
N SER A 287 -0.42 1.52 -13.95
CA SER A 287 -0.45 0.06 -13.90
C SER A 287 -1.29 -0.53 -15.03
N GLU A 288 -0.76 -1.57 -15.68
CA GLU A 288 -1.50 -2.39 -16.64
C GLU A 288 -2.61 -3.20 -15.94
N GLU A 289 -2.44 -3.52 -14.66
CA GLU A 289 -3.35 -4.35 -13.86
C GLU A 289 -4.57 -3.57 -13.34
N ASP A 290 -5.65 -4.28 -12.99
CA ASP A 290 -7.04 -3.77 -12.88
C ASP A 290 -7.24 -2.47 -12.07
N GLU A 291 -8.32 -1.75 -12.39
CA GLU A 291 -8.66 -0.37 -11.96
C GLU A 291 -8.90 -0.17 -10.44
N ASP A 292 -8.64 -1.16 -9.59
CA ASP A 292 -9.10 -1.16 -8.19
C ASP A 292 -8.14 -0.46 -7.22
N ASP A 293 -6.85 -0.31 -7.58
CA ASP A 293 -5.89 0.43 -6.76
C ASP A 293 -5.83 1.88 -7.20
N SER A 294 -6.70 2.72 -6.63
CA SER A 294 -6.61 4.16 -6.77
C SER A 294 -5.97 4.77 -5.53
N VAL A 295 -5.19 5.84 -5.67
CA VAL A 295 -4.49 6.48 -4.53
C VAL A 295 -5.48 6.95 -3.47
N ASN A 296 -6.65 7.40 -3.91
CA ASN A 296 -7.73 7.86 -3.06
C ASN A 296 -8.30 6.73 -2.20
N ASP A 297 -8.60 5.59 -2.83
CA ASP A 297 -9.16 4.43 -2.15
C ASP A 297 -8.10 3.79 -1.25
N LEU A 298 -6.85 3.72 -1.71
CA LEU A 298 -5.74 3.19 -0.92
C LEU A 298 -5.49 4.04 0.33
N LEU A 299 -5.43 5.37 0.22
CA LEU A 299 -5.25 6.23 1.38
C LEU A 299 -6.37 6.06 2.40
N VAL A 300 -7.63 6.21 1.98
CA VAL A 300 -8.77 6.14 2.92
C VAL A 300 -8.90 4.74 3.51
N THR A 301 -8.84 3.69 2.69
CA THR A 301 -9.02 2.32 3.14
C THR A 301 -7.85 1.88 4.01
N ALA A 302 -6.61 2.12 3.58
CA ALA A 302 -5.44 1.70 4.34
C ALA A 302 -5.29 2.48 5.66
N PHE A 303 -5.60 3.79 5.70
CA PHE A 303 -5.60 4.52 6.97
C PHE A 303 -6.66 3.98 7.95
N ASN A 304 -7.89 3.79 7.47
CA ASN A 304 -8.97 3.27 8.32
C ASN A 304 -8.70 1.83 8.77
N ASP A 305 -8.25 0.96 7.87
CA ASP A 305 -7.92 -0.42 8.19
C ASP A 305 -6.74 -0.53 9.15
N ALA A 306 -5.70 0.29 8.97
CA ALA A 306 -4.57 0.32 9.90
C ALA A 306 -5.04 0.59 11.33
N ILE A 307 -5.83 1.65 11.53
CA ILE A 307 -6.30 2.03 12.87
C ILE A 307 -7.30 1.01 13.40
N ASN A 308 -8.31 0.62 12.62
CA ASN A 308 -9.32 -0.34 13.05
C ASN A 308 -8.68 -1.69 13.45
N ASN A 309 -7.65 -2.13 12.73
CA ASN A 309 -6.95 -3.36 13.04
C ASN A 309 -6.11 -3.23 14.32
N ILE A 310 -5.36 -2.14 14.48
CA ILE A 310 -4.51 -1.91 15.65
C ILE A 310 -5.36 -1.67 16.92
N ASP A 311 -6.43 -0.88 16.82
CA ASP A 311 -7.41 -0.65 17.89
C ASP A 311 -8.03 -1.97 18.37
N SER A 312 -8.37 -2.85 17.42
CA SER A 312 -8.98 -4.15 17.74
C SER A 312 -8.07 -5.16 18.47
N LEU A 313 -6.79 -4.82 18.66
CA LEU A 313 -5.76 -5.69 19.24
C LEU A 313 -5.30 -5.27 20.62
N THR A 314 -5.65 -4.06 21.07
CA THR A 314 -5.09 -3.51 22.31
C THR A 314 -6.17 -3.19 23.33
N ASP A 315 -5.98 -3.70 24.56
CA ASP A 315 -6.64 -3.20 25.77
C ASP A 315 -5.71 -2.23 26.54
N ASP A 316 -4.59 -1.83 25.92
CA ASP A 316 -3.59 -0.94 26.53
C ASP A 316 -4.01 0.53 26.39
N ASP A 317 -4.38 1.13 27.52
CA ASP A 317 -4.83 2.52 27.61
C ASP A 317 -3.81 3.53 27.02
N ASP A 318 -2.50 3.26 27.11
CA ASP A 318 -1.46 4.20 26.63
C ASP A 318 -1.34 4.12 25.10
N LEU A 319 -1.45 2.92 24.51
CA LEU A 319 -1.48 2.76 23.05
C LEU A 319 -2.78 3.29 22.46
N GLN A 320 -3.90 3.07 23.15
CA GLN A 320 -5.19 3.66 22.79
C GLN A 320 -5.11 5.18 22.77
N GLU A 321 -4.55 5.80 23.81
CA GLU A 321 -4.37 7.26 23.88
C GLU A 321 -3.50 7.78 22.73
N ALA A 322 -2.46 7.04 22.32
CA ALA A 322 -1.62 7.41 21.18
C ALA A 322 -2.35 7.32 19.83
N ILE A 323 -3.19 6.28 19.65
CA ILE A 323 -4.03 6.13 18.46
C ILE A 323 -5.09 7.22 18.41
N ASP A 324 -5.74 7.52 19.54
CA ASP A 324 -6.74 8.56 19.67
C ASP A 324 -6.14 9.96 19.41
N ASP A 325 -4.93 10.22 19.93
CA ASP A 325 -4.20 11.48 19.71
C ASP A 325 -3.87 11.66 18.21
N PHE A 326 -3.30 10.64 17.57
CA PHE A 326 -3.04 10.63 16.13
C PHE A 326 -4.34 10.82 15.31
N THR A 327 -5.43 10.17 15.72
CA THR A 327 -6.74 10.30 15.08
C THR A 327 -7.33 11.70 15.20
N SER A 328 -7.10 12.35 16.34
CA SER A 328 -7.52 13.71 16.56
C SER A 328 -6.72 14.73 15.73
N GLU A 329 -5.47 14.40 15.39
CA GLU A 329 -4.59 15.22 14.57
C GLU A 329 -5.07 15.26 13.11
N ILE A 330 -5.44 14.11 12.55
CA ILE A 330 -5.90 14.00 11.16
C ILE A 330 -7.34 14.51 10.99
N THR A 331 -8.28 14.19 11.89
CA THR A 331 -9.71 14.55 11.68
C THR A 331 -10.05 16.02 11.93
N ALA A 332 -9.11 16.83 12.46
CA ALA A 332 -9.22 18.24 12.88
C ALA A 332 -10.41 18.61 13.81
N THR A 333 -11.39 17.72 13.98
CA THR A 333 -12.70 17.94 14.60
C THR A 333 -13.00 16.93 15.70
N GLY A 334 -12.13 15.94 15.91
CA GLY A 334 -12.16 15.05 17.08
C GLY A 334 -13.44 14.23 17.19
N THR A 335 -13.99 13.78 16.06
CA THR A 335 -15.11 12.84 16.05
C THR A 335 -14.62 11.42 15.84
N ASP A 336 -14.99 10.53 16.75
CA ASP A 336 -14.91 9.07 16.59
C ASP A 336 -15.62 8.67 15.28
N GLY A 337 -14.87 8.45 14.20
CA GLY A 337 -15.38 8.06 12.89
C GLY A 337 -14.26 7.78 11.89
N ASP A 338 -14.58 7.00 10.87
CA ASP A 338 -13.65 6.69 9.78
C ASP A 338 -13.16 7.98 9.11
N TYR A 339 -11.86 8.03 8.80
CA TYR A 339 -11.27 9.12 8.04
C TYR A 339 -11.92 9.22 6.67
N THR A 340 -12.20 10.45 6.27
CA THR A 340 -12.53 10.77 4.90
C THR A 340 -11.29 11.26 4.17
N LEU A 341 -11.32 11.16 2.84
CA LEU A 341 -10.25 11.73 2.01
C LEU A 341 -10.08 13.25 2.24
N SER A 342 -11.15 13.95 2.64
CA SER A 342 -11.07 15.37 3.01
C SER A 342 -10.24 15.61 4.26
N ASP A 343 -10.34 14.72 5.26
CA ASP A 343 -9.56 14.82 6.50
C ASP A 343 -8.07 14.59 6.20
N ILE A 344 -7.77 13.63 5.32
CA ILE A 344 -6.40 13.34 4.86
C ILE A 344 -5.84 14.52 4.06
N ILE A 345 -6.62 15.10 3.13
CA ILE A 345 -6.21 16.28 2.36
C ILE A 345 -5.93 17.47 3.30
N ASP A 346 -6.80 17.75 4.26
CA ASP A 346 -6.62 18.86 5.21
C ASP A 346 -5.39 18.64 6.11
N TYR A 347 -5.09 17.40 6.49
CA TYR A 347 -3.88 17.04 7.22
C TYR A 347 -2.62 17.27 6.37
N LEU A 348 -2.60 16.77 5.13
CA LEU A 348 -1.47 16.93 4.22
C LEU A 348 -1.22 18.40 3.83
N ASP A 349 -2.27 19.21 3.69
CA ASP A 349 -2.19 20.68 3.46
C ASP A 349 -1.69 21.45 4.70
N GLY A 350 -1.74 20.82 5.87
CA GLY A 350 -1.35 21.41 7.15
C GLY A 350 0.04 21.03 7.65
N LEU A 351 0.69 20.04 7.01
CA LEU A 351 2.11 19.72 7.18
C LEU A 351 2.95 20.87 6.63
#